data_AF-D1YVG0-F1
#
_entry.id   AF-D1YVG0-F1
#
_cell.length_a   1.000
_cell.length_b   1.000
_cell.length_c   1.000
_cell.angle_alpha   90.00
_cell.angle_beta   90.00
_cell.angle_gamma   90.00
#
_symmetry.space_group_name_H-M   'P 1'
#
loop_
_entity.id
_entity.type
_entity.pdbx_description
1 polymer ?
#
loop_
_entity_poly.entity_id
_entity_poly.type
_entity_poly.pdbx_seq_one_letter_code
_entity_poly.pdbx_strand_id
1 'polypeptide(L)'
;MRKTGAVLALVTLSYFSGAAGAMSAMPAGEGNPYPNLFAFLLAMCVLALGFILVDRFERQIVDRMRKANDVNGLIGALKNGWLSRKAACALGDMKADEAVEPLVDALHDPNSDVRQAAAKALGDIGDVKAIGPLRQALGDRYRGVRECAALSLKRLQKPDNAL
;
A
#
# COMPACT_ATOMS: atom_id res chain seq x y z
N MET A 1 -5.07 -6.80 -1.29
CA MET A 1 -4.13 -7.95 -1.26
C MET A 1 -3.19 -7.95 -0.02
N ARG A 2 -3.60 -7.42 1.14
CA ARG A 2 -2.73 -7.29 2.34
C ARG A 2 -2.37 -8.57 3.11
N LYS A 3 -2.95 -9.73 2.78
CA LYS A 3 -2.69 -10.96 3.54
C LYS A 3 -1.34 -11.61 3.22
N THR A 4 -0.74 -11.33 2.06
CA THR A 4 0.53 -11.95 1.66
C THR A 4 1.72 -11.48 2.52
N GLY A 5 1.76 -10.21 2.90
CA GLY A 5 2.83 -9.67 3.76
C GLY A 5 2.83 -10.23 5.18
N ALA A 6 1.64 -10.36 5.79
CA ALA A 6 1.51 -10.93 7.13
C ALA A 6 1.73 -12.46 7.15
N VAL A 7 1.23 -13.18 6.13
CA VAL A 7 1.47 -14.62 5.99
C VAL A 7 2.95 -14.91 5.79
N LEU A 8 3.67 -14.10 5.00
CA LEU A 8 5.09 -14.30 4.78
C LEU A 8 5.93 -13.96 6.02
N ALA A 9 5.57 -12.91 6.78
CA ALA A 9 6.20 -12.60 8.07
C ALA A 9 5.97 -13.70 9.12
N LEU A 10 4.79 -14.32 9.13
CA LEU A 10 4.51 -15.48 9.97
C LEU A 10 5.28 -16.71 9.49
N VAL A 11 5.45 -16.91 8.18
CA VAL A 11 6.26 -18.01 7.63
C VAL A 11 7.73 -17.82 7.98
N THR A 12 8.27 -16.60 7.91
CA THR A 12 9.65 -16.33 8.33
C THR A 12 9.84 -16.46 9.84
N LEU A 13 8.87 -16.03 10.67
CA LEU A 13 8.90 -16.29 12.12
C LEU A 13 8.76 -17.78 12.46
N SER A 14 7.93 -18.53 11.73
CA SER A 14 7.75 -19.98 11.91
C SER A 14 9.02 -20.74 11.53
N TYR A 15 9.67 -20.33 10.43
CA TYR A 15 11.00 -20.83 10.05
C TYR A 15 12.06 -20.52 11.11
N PHE A 16 12.03 -19.32 11.69
CA PHE A 16 12.93 -18.90 12.76
C PHE A 16 12.74 -19.74 14.04
N SER A 17 11.49 -20.00 14.44
CA SER A 17 11.17 -20.84 15.60
C SER A 17 11.52 -22.31 15.37
N GLY A 18 11.31 -22.85 14.16
CA GLY A 18 11.68 -24.22 13.80
C GLY A 18 13.18 -24.46 13.74
N ALA A 19 13.94 -23.48 13.23
CA ALA A 19 15.39 -23.53 13.17
C ALA A 19 16.05 -23.46 14.56
N ALA A 20 15.47 -22.68 15.49
CA ALA A 20 15.92 -22.64 16.89
C ALA A 20 15.70 -23.98 17.62
N GLY A 21 14.57 -24.66 17.35
CA GLY A 21 14.26 -25.97 17.93
C GLY A 21 15.18 -27.10 17.44
N ALA A 22 15.55 -27.08 16.15
CA ALA A 22 16.48 -28.07 15.56
C ALA A 22 17.91 -27.96 16.12
N MET A 23 18.30 -26.79 16.63
CA MET A 23 19.64 -26.52 17.15
C MET A 23 19.88 -27.07 18.57
N SER A 24 18.80 -27.39 19.31
CA SER A 24 18.85 -27.88 20.70
C SER A 24 18.97 -29.40 20.82
N ALA A 25 18.77 -30.17 19.74
CA ALA A 25 18.52 -31.62 19.82
C ALA A 25 19.53 -32.50 19.06
N MET A 26 20.69 -31.98 18.63
CA MET A 26 21.63 -32.74 17.80
C MET A 26 22.82 -33.33 18.58
N PRO A 27 23.08 -34.64 18.46
CA PRO A 27 24.21 -35.30 19.10
C PRO A 27 25.54 -34.87 18.45
N ALA A 28 26.54 -34.63 19.29
CA ALA A 28 27.89 -34.24 18.89
C ALA A 28 28.62 -35.43 18.25
N GLY A 29 28.60 -35.57 16.92
CA GLY A 29 29.29 -36.70 16.28
C GLY A 29 29.39 -36.78 14.76
N GLU A 30 28.58 -36.08 13.96
CA GLU A 30 28.64 -36.21 12.49
C GLU A 30 28.83 -34.85 11.80
N GLY A 31 29.60 -34.88 10.71
CA GLY A 31 30.18 -33.72 10.02
C GLY A 31 29.22 -32.56 9.75
N ASN A 32 29.76 -31.34 9.87
CA ASN A 32 29.15 -30.01 9.66
C ASN A 32 27.72 -30.04 9.08
N PRO A 33 26.66 -29.96 9.92
CA PRO A 33 25.29 -29.96 9.42
C PRO A 33 24.93 -28.64 8.73
N TYR A 34 25.67 -27.54 8.98
CA TYR A 34 25.53 -26.25 8.31
C TYR A 34 26.88 -25.52 8.25
N PRO A 35 27.76 -25.76 7.26
CA PRO A 35 29.12 -25.23 7.25
C PRO A 35 29.18 -23.69 7.23
N ASN A 36 28.10 -23.01 6.82
CA ASN A 36 28.11 -21.57 6.64
C ASN A 36 26.85 -20.96 7.26
N LEU A 37 26.84 -20.69 8.57
CA LEU A 37 25.93 -19.70 9.17
C LEU A 37 25.91 -18.39 8.34
N PHE A 38 27.06 -18.07 7.75
CA PHE A 38 27.23 -17.00 6.76
C PHE A 38 26.34 -17.15 5.53
N ALA A 39 26.13 -18.36 4.97
CA ALA A 39 25.25 -18.57 3.81
C ALA A 39 23.77 -18.38 4.16
N PHE A 40 23.35 -18.75 5.37
CA PHE A 40 21.99 -18.49 5.86
C PHE A 40 21.75 -17.01 6.13
N LEU A 41 22.70 -16.33 6.77
CA LEU A 41 22.67 -14.87 6.96
C LEU A 41 22.70 -14.13 5.62
N LEU A 42 23.50 -14.60 4.67
CA LEU A 42 23.56 -14.05 3.31
C LEU A 42 22.22 -14.22 2.59
N ALA A 43 21.58 -15.40 2.68
CA ALA A 43 20.27 -15.63 2.08
C ALA A 43 19.17 -14.74 2.71
N MET A 44 19.18 -14.58 4.04
CA MET A 44 18.29 -13.65 4.73
C MET A 44 18.54 -12.19 4.34
N CYS A 45 19.80 -11.78 4.23
CA CYS A 45 20.16 -10.45 3.75
C CYS A 45 19.75 -10.24 2.29
N VAL A 46 19.92 -11.20 1.39
CA VAL A 46 19.51 -11.08 -0.02
C VAL A 46 18.00 -10.98 -0.15
N LEU A 47 17.24 -11.73 0.63
CA LEU A 47 15.77 -11.63 0.66
C LEU A 47 15.30 -10.31 1.28
N ALA A 48 15.92 -9.86 2.37
CA ALA A 48 15.62 -8.57 3.00
C ALA A 48 16.00 -7.39 2.10
N LEU A 49 17.18 -7.44 1.46
CA LEU A 49 17.64 -6.43 0.51
C LEU A 49 16.78 -6.41 -0.75
N GLY A 50 16.38 -7.58 -1.27
CA GLY A 50 15.44 -7.68 -2.38
C GLY A 50 14.10 -7.02 -2.05
N PHE A 51 13.57 -7.27 -0.84
CA PHE A 51 12.34 -6.63 -0.37
C PHE A 51 12.49 -5.11 -0.19
N ILE A 52 13.60 -4.66 0.40
CA ILE A 52 13.94 -3.24 0.56
C ILE A 52 14.10 -2.56 -0.81
N LEU A 53 14.71 -3.23 -1.78
CA LEU A 53 14.93 -2.71 -3.14
C LEU A 53 13.60 -2.53 -3.89
N VAL A 54 12.71 -3.52 -3.84
CA VAL A 54 11.39 -3.45 -4.50
C VAL A 54 10.53 -2.34 -3.91
N ASP A 55 10.47 -2.22 -2.58
CA ASP A 55 9.68 -1.15 -1.95
C ASP A 55 10.28 0.25 -2.18
N ARG A 56 11.62 0.37 -2.27
CA ARG A 56 12.31 1.64 -2.55
C ARG A 56 12.10 2.11 -4.00
N PHE A 57 11.99 1.20 -4.97
CA PHE A 57 11.85 1.55 -6.39
C PHE A 57 10.49 2.20 -6.71
N GLU A 58 9.40 1.64 -6.18
CA GLU A 58 8.07 2.20 -6.35
C GLU A 58 7.91 3.61 -5.78
N ARG A 59 8.51 3.84 -4.60
CA ARG A 59 8.47 5.17 -3.97
C ARG A 59 9.20 6.19 -4.84
N GLN A 60 10.35 5.84 -5.41
CA GLN A 60 11.11 6.76 -6.26
C GLN A 60 10.36 7.19 -7.52
N ILE A 61 9.58 6.31 -8.15
CA ILE A 61 8.83 6.65 -9.38
C ILE A 61 7.72 7.65 -9.06
N VAL A 62 6.92 7.39 -8.02
CA VAL A 62 5.82 8.28 -7.63
C VAL A 62 6.33 9.60 -7.06
N ASP A 63 7.41 9.56 -6.26
CA ASP A 63 8.03 10.79 -5.73
C ASP A 63 8.63 11.66 -6.84
N ARG A 64 9.16 11.04 -7.92
CA ARG A 64 9.63 11.78 -9.10
C ARG A 64 8.48 12.41 -9.88
N MET A 65 7.40 11.67 -10.13
CA MET A 65 6.21 12.20 -10.84
C MET A 65 5.56 13.34 -10.05
N ARG A 66 5.47 13.21 -8.72
CA ARG A 66 5.00 14.27 -7.83
C ARG A 66 5.88 15.52 -7.91
N LYS A 67 7.22 15.36 -7.88
CA LYS A 67 8.14 16.51 -8.00
C LYS A 67 8.09 17.18 -9.38
N ALA A 68 7.80 16.40 -10.42
CA ALA A 68 7.63 16.91 -11.78
C ALA A 68 6.24 17.54 -12.01
N ASN A 69 5.33 17.47 -11.04
CA ASN A 69 3.94 17.90 -11.15
C ASN A 69 3.18 17.20 -12.30
N ASP A 70 3.53 15.96 -12.60
CA ASP A 70 2.96 15.20 -13.71
C ASP A 70 1.67 14.48 -13.30
N VAL A 71 0.56 15.23 -13.33
CA VAL A 71 -0.78 14.73 -13.00
C VAL A 71 -1.23 13.64 -13.98
N ASN A 72 -0.95 13.82 -15.28
CA ASN A 72 -1.33 12.86 -16.32
C ASN A 72 -0.58 11.53 -16.19
N GLY A 73 0.72 11.57 -15.88
CA GLY A 73 1.51 10.38 -15.57
C GLY A 73 0.98 9.63 -14.35
N LEU A 74 0.54 10.35 -13.31
CA LEU A 74 -0.09 9.75 -12.13
C LEU A 74 -1.48 9.14 -12.43
N ILE A 75 -2.28 9.77 -13.29
CA ILE A 75 -3.55 9.21 -13.77
C ILE A 75 -3.30 7.93 -14.58
N GLY A 76 -2.26 7.90 -15.42
CA GLY A 76 -1.83 6.67 -16.09
C GLY A 76 -1.43 5.57 -15.08
N ALA A 77 -0.71 5.95 -14.01
CA ALA A 77 -0.29 5.03 -12.96
C ALA A 77 -1.46 4.49 -12.10
N LEU A 78 -2.57 5.22 -12.01
CA LEU A 78 -3.81 4.78 -11.35
C LEU A 78 -4.37 3.49 -11.98
N LYS A 79 -4.20 3.31 -13.29
CA LYS A 79 -4.61 2.10 -14.02
C LYS A 79 -3.67 0.91 -13.79
N ASN A 80 -2.46 1.15 -13.27
CA ASN A 80 -1.49 0.10 -12.99
C ASN A 80 -1.71 -0.45 -11.57
N GLY A 81 -2.23 -1.68 -11.47
CA GLY A 81 -2.77 -2.23 -10.21
C GLY A 81 -1.83 -2.26 -8.98
N TRP A 82 -0.51 -2.27 -9.18
CA TRP A 82 0.47 -2.25 -8.07
C TRP A 82 0.87 -0.83 -7.64
N LEU A 83 0.86 0.15 -8.56
CA LEU A 83 1.17 1.56 -8.29
C LEU A 83 -0.07 2.39 -7.93
N SER A 84 -1.26 1.89 -8.26
CA SER A 84 -2.54 2.61 -8.13
C SER A 84 -2.77 3.23 -6.74
N ARG A 85 -2.44 2.50 -5.67
CA ARG A 85 -2.54 3.02 -4.30
C ARG A 85 -1.64 4.23 -4.04
N LYS A 86 -0.38 4.17 -4.48
CA LYS A 86 0.61 5.26 -4.28
C LYS A 86 0.27 6.45 -5.18
N ALA A 87 -0.16 6.19 -6.41
CA ALA A 87 -0.61 7.21 -7.35
C ALA A 87 -1.84 7.97 -6.81
N ALA A 88 -2.85 7.25 -6.31
CA ALA A 88 -4.04 7.86 -5.69
C ALA A 88 -3.67 8.78 -4.53
N CYS A 89 -2.81 8.32 -3.60
CA CYS A 89 -2.33 9.16 -2.50
C CYS A 89 -1.60 10.41 -3.00
N ALA A 90 -0.72 10.28 -3.98
CA ALA A 90 0.03 11.41 -4.53
C ALA A 90 -0.89 12.44 -5.19
N LEU A 91 -1.89 12.00 -5.95
CA LEU A 91 -2.89 12.87 -6.56
C LEU A 91 -3.73 13.61 -5.50
N GLY A 92 -4.08 12.93 -4.41
CA GLY A 92 -4.74 13.53 -3.24
C GLY A 92 -3.89 14.61 -2.57
N ASP A 93 -2.62 14.31 -2.31
CA ASP A 93 -1.66 15.25 -1.71
C ASP A 93 -1.43 16.49 -2.61
N MET A 94 -1.49 16.30 -3.93
CA MET A 94 -1.34 17.38 -4.92
C MET A 94 -2.61 18.22 -5.10
N LYS A 95 -3.75 17.78 -4.55
CA LYS A 95 -5.07 18.41 -4.75
C LYS A 95 -5.39 18.67 -6.23
N ALA A 96 -5.08 17.69 -7.08
CA ALA A 96 -5.32 17.82 -8.51
C ALA A 96 -6.80 17.59 -8.84
N ASP A 97 -7.55 18.67 -9.12
CA ASP A 97 -8.97 18.60 -9.48
C ASP A 97 -9.21 17.72 -10.73
N GLU A 98 -8.25 17.70 -11.66
CA GLU A 98 -8.27 16.86 -12.87
C GLU A 98 -8.29 15.35 -12.54
N ALA A 99 -7.85 14.96 -11.35
CA ALA A 99 -7.81 13.58 -10.91
C ALA A 99 -9.10 13.11 -10.24
N VAL A 100 -10.10 13.98 -10.03
CA VAL A 100 -11.36 13.63 -9.36
C VAL A 100 -12.09 12.52 -10.10
N GLU A 101 -12.33 12.65 -11.41
CA GLU A 101 -13.02 11.63 -12.21
C GLU A 101 -12.24 10.29 -12.24
N PRO A 102 -10.92 10.27 -12.53
CA PRO A 102 -10.12 9.04 -12.41
C PRO A 102 -10.15 8.37 -11.04
N LEU A 103 -10.19 9.16 -9.96
CA LEU A 103 -10.28 8.64 -8.59
C LEU A 103 -11.67 8.11 -8.27
N VAL A 104 -12.73 8.68 -8.84
CA VAL A 104 -14.09 8.16 -8.75
C VAL A 104 -14.20 6.80 -9.45
N ASP A 105 -13.58 6.63 -10.61
CA ASP A 105 -13.49 5.32 -11.26
C ASP A 105 -12.73 4.31 -10.38
N ALA A 106 -11.65 4.74 -9.73
CA ALA A 106 -10.87 3.90 -8.82
C ALA A 106 -11.63 3.48 -7.54
N LEU A 107 -12.74 4.14 -7.19
CA LEU A 107 -13.65 3.66 -6.14
C LEU A 107 -14.40 2.39 -6.52
N HIS A 108 -14.34 1.94 -7.77
CA HIS A 108 -14.96 0.70 -8.24
C HIS A 108 -13.92 -0.40 -8.52
N ASP A 109 -12.64 -0.15 -8.24
CA ASP A 109 -11.56 -1.11 -8.48
C ASP A 109 -11.78 -2.42 -7.69
N PRO A 110 -11.50 -3.61 -8.27
CA PRO A 110 -11.65 -4.88 -7.56
C PRO A 110 -10.80 -4.96 -6.28
N ASN A 111 -9.67 -4.24 -6.22
CA ASN A 111 -8.78 -4.21 -5.08
C ASN A 111 -9.24 -3.20 -4.03
N SER A 112 -9.58 -3.71 -2.84
CA SER A 112 -10.01 -2.88 -1.70
C SER A 112 -8.97 -1.85 -1.27
N ASP A 113 -7.68 -2.14 -1.48
CA ASP A 113 -6.59 -1.22 -1.15
C ASP A 113 -6.59 0.03 -2.05
N VAL A 114 -6.98 -0.14 -3.32
CA VAL A 114 -7.10 0.94 -4.30
C VAL A 114 -8.33 1.79 -3.97
N ARG A 115 -9.48 1.15 -3.76
CA ARG A 115 -10.71 1.87 -3.36
C ARG A 115 -10.53 2.70 -2.09
N GLN A 116 -9.81 2.15 -1.10
CA GLN A 116 -9.51 2.88 0.13
C GLN A 116 -8.65 4.12 -0.14
N ALA A 117 -7.60 3.99 -0.98
CA ALA A 117 -6.73 5.11 -1.31
C ALA A 117 -7.47 6.18 -2.14
N ALA A 118 -8.32 5.76 -3.09
CA ALA A 118 -9.17 6.66 -3.86
C ALA A 118 -10.13 7.46 -2.96
N ALA A 119 -10.81 6.79 -2.03
CA ALA A 119 -11.70 7.46 -1.08
C ALA A 119 -10.96 8.51 -0.21
N LYS A 120 -9.74 8.19 0.23
CA LYS A 120 -8.90 9.13 0.97
C LYS A 120 -8.49 10.31 0.09
N ALA A 121 -7.98 10.05 -1.11
CA ALA A 121 -7.49 11.06 -2.04
C ALA A 121 -8.59 12.07 -2.43
N LEU A 122 -9.80 11.59 -2.72
CA LEU A 122 -10.95 12.45 -3.00
C LEU A 122 -11.30 13.39 -1.84
N GLY A 123 -11.17 12.91 -0.59
CA GLY A 123 -11.36 13.74 0.60
C GLY A 123 -10.21 14.73 0.87
N ASP A 124 -9.00 14.40 0.42
CA ASP A 124 -7.83 15.28 0.51
C ASP A 124 -7.88 16.39 -0.58
N ILE A 125 -8.41 16.09 -1.77
CA ILE A 125 -8.65 17.07 -2.85
C ILE A 125 -9.66 18.12 -2.39
N GLY A 126 -10.80 17.69 -1.85
CA GLY A 126 -11.82 18.62 -1.35
C GLY A 126 -12.95 18.94 -2.33
N ASP A 127 -13.01 18.30 -3.50
CA ASP A 127 -14.06 18.57 -4.50
C ASP A 127 -15.43 18.04 -4.05
N VAL A 128 -16.44 18.90 -4.07
CA VAL A 128 -17.84 18.58 -3.76
C VAL A 128 -18.43 17.53 -4.71
N LYS A 129 -17.92 17.39 -5.94
CA LYS A 129 -18.32 16.34 -6.89
C LYS A 129 -18.08 14.94 -6.34
N ALA A 130 -17.07 14.78 -5.48
CA ALA A 130 -16.76 13.50 -4.86
C ALA A 130 -17.78 13.06 -3.78
N ILE A 131 -18.67 13.95 -3.32
CA ILE A 131 -19.63 13.64 -2.24
C ILE A 131 -20.57 12.49 -2.63
N GLY A 132 -21.06 12.46 -3.87
CA GLY A 132 -21.94 11.40 -4.37
C GLY A 132 -21.25 10.04 -4.35
N PRO A 133 -20.11 9.89 -5.06
CA PRO A 133 -19.32 8.65 -5.07
C PRO A 133 -18.84 8.19 -3.69
N LEU A 134 -18.39 9.11 -2.83
CA LEU A 134 -17.98 8.76 -1.46
C LEU A 134 -19.15 8.26 -0.62
N ARG A 135 -20.37 8.74 -0.84
CA ARG A 135 -21.58 8.24 -0.15
C ARG A 135 -21.88 6.80 -0.53
N GLN A 136 -21.68 6.43 -1.80
CA GLN A 136 -21.79 5.04 -2.25
C GLN A 136 -20.70 4.17 -1.61
N ALA A 137 -19.47 4.68 -1.48
CA ALA A 137 -18.36 3.97 -0.84
C ALA A 137 -18.58 3.68 0.66
N LEU A 138 -19.51 4.37 1.34
CA LEU A 138 -19.95 4.00 2.69
C LEU A 138 -20.62 2.62 2.75
N GLY A 139 -21.16 2.12 1.64
CA GLY A 139 -21.72 0.78 1.52
C GLY A 139 -20.70 -0.30 1.19
N ASP A 140 -19.41 0.03 1.06
CA ASP A 140 -18.40 -0.95 0.65
C ASP A 140 -18.26 -2.09 1.64
N ARG A 141 -18.05 -3.31 1.13
CA ARG A 141 -17.85 -4.52 1.95
C ARG A 141 -16.65 -4.43 2.89
N TYR A 142 -15.62 -3.65 2.56
CA TYR A 142 -14.41 -3.49 3.36
C TYR A 142 -14.52 -2.30 4.30
N ARG A 143 -14.29 -2.58 5.59
CA ARG A 143 -14.32 -1.59 6.67
C ARG A 143 -13.42 -0.37 6.40
N GLY A 144 -12.19 -0.60 5.93
CA GLY A 144 -11.24 0.49 5.67
C GLY A 144 -11.70 1.47 4.59
N VAL A 145 -12.44 0.99 3.59
CA VAL A 145 -13.03 1.85 2.54
C VAL A 145 -14.14 2.71 3.14
N ARG A 146 -15.04 2.10 3.93
CA ARG A 146 -16.14 2.82 4.61
C ARG A 146 -15.62 3.89 5.57
N GLU A 147 -14.60 3.59 6.36
CA GLU A 147 -13.98 4.52 7.30
C GLU A 147 -13.35 5.70 6.56
N CYS A 148 -12.57 5.44 5.50
CA CYS A 148 -12.00 6.50 4.68
C CYS A 148 -13.10 7.35 4.03
N ALA A 149 -14.14 6.75 3.46
CA ALA A 149 -15.25 7.47 2.86
C ALA A 149 -15.99 8.36 3.88
N ALA A 150 -16.25 7.87 5.08
CA ALA A 150 -16.88 8.65 6.15
C ALA A 150 -16.01 9.83 6.60
N LEU A 151 -14.70 9.62 6.73
CA LEU A 151 -13.75 10.68 7.07
C LEU A 151 -13.68 11.75 5.98
N SER A 152 -13.58 11.32 4.72
CA SER A 152 -13.57 12.22 3.55
C SER A 152 -14.85 13.04 3.46
N LEU A 153 -16.02 12.40 3.61
CA LEU A 153 -17.30 13.10 3.64
C LEU A 153 -17.40 14.11 4.78
N LYS A 154 -16.93 13.76 5.98
CA LYS A 154 -16.92 14.68 7.13
C LYS A 154 -16.05 15.91 6.87
N ARG A 155 -14.95 15.75 6.13
CA ARG A 155 -14.09 16.87 5.70
C ARG A 155 -14.80 17.74 4.67
N LEU A 156 -15.40 17.15 3.64
CA LEU A 156 -16.14 17.86 2.60
C LEU A 156 -17.41 18.57 3.11
N GLN A 157 -18.07 18.01 4.14
CA GLN A 157 -19.26 18.58 4.76
C GLN A 157 -18.97 19.72 5.74
N LYS A 158 -17.71 19.90 6.16
CA LYS A 158 -17.29 21.15 6.81
C LYS A 158 -16.87 22.08 5.69
N PRO A 159 -17.75 22.98 5.22
CA PRO A 159 -17.34 23.91 4.20
C PRO A 159 -16.27 24.81 4.83
N ASP A 160 -15.16 25.01 4.14
CA ASP A 160 -14.28 26.17 4.35
C ASP A 160 -14.98 27.49 3.91
N ASN A 161 -16.33 27.54 3.96
CA ASN A 161 -17.16 28.73 3.76
C ASN A 161 -17.59 29.34 5.11
N ALA A 162 -16.83 29.07 6.18
CA ALA A 162 -16.93 29.81 7.43
C ALA A 162 -15.96 31.01 7.40
N LEU A 163 -16.17 31.92 6.44
CA LEU A 163 -15.71 33.32 6.48
C LEU A 163 -16.78 34.20 5.83
#